data_AF-A0A923G4Q8-F1
#
_entry.id   AF-A0A923G4Q8-F1
#
_cell.length_a   1.000
_cell.length_b   1.000
_cell.length_c   1.000
_cell.angle_alpha   90.00
_cell.angle_beta   90.00
_cell.angle_gamma   90.00
#
_symmetry.space_group_name_H-M   'P 1'
#
loop_
_entity.id
_entity.type
_entity.pdbx_description
1 polymer ?
#
loop_
_entity_poly.entity_id
_entity_poly.type
_entity_poly.pdbx_seq_one_letter_code
_entity_poly.pdbx_strand_id
1 'polypeptide(L)'
;GPRPVRYVHGLVSSFSQGDSGFSRTRYQALVEPQLARASLRSNWRIFQQKTVPQILELMFQAQRLSNVSLVACFDHQVREFCVQAGETDLDFLSRLAAEEGFIYSFEHSATGHQLIITDRLLEMGLISRSVIKAEDDDEGFVDDVETPDADPIAVLYQPNGGGDQAKPALHRFRYSEQVRSARQVQRDYSFKHPAYRQEHAATASDLQHQSPAYERFDYPGRYKRDVVGKPFTHNRLTALRHDARIAQVEGDDVRLQPGLSFNLIDHPREDLNAHWRVIGVHHEGCQFTSLQQEAVGADQGTRYLQQATLIPGRIEWKPALLPKPHIDGPHMATVVGPANEQIYCDEWGRVKVSFPWDRDSQENEFSSCWVRVSQGWAGGSWGAMAIPRIGQEVIIHYVNADPDQPLITGRTYCANQLPPYELPKHKTRMTIKSQTHKGQGF
;
A
#
# COMPACT_ATOMS: atom_id res chain seq x y z
N GLY A 1 33.83 -19.74 2.40
CA GLY A 1 33.78 -20.77 1.35
C GLY A 1 33.10 -20.22 0.10
N PRO A 2 33.04 -21.00 -1.00
CA PRO A 2 32.49 -20.58 -2.29
C PRO A 2 30.95 -20.43 -2.31
N ARG A 3 30.25 -20.79 -1.23
CA ARG A 3 28.79 -20.64 -1.13
C ARG A 3 28.43 -19.19 -0.79
N PRO A 4 27.62 -18.50 -1.61
CA PRO A 4 27.18 -17.15 -1.30
C PRO A 4 26.40 -17.16 0.02
N VAL A 5 26.56 -16.12 0.83
CA VAL A 5 25.84 -16.03 2.12
C VAL A 5 24.44 -15.46 1.95
N ARG A 6 24.19 -14.74 0.84
CA ARG A 6 22.89 -14.16 0.46
C ARG A 6 22.87 -13.81 -1.02
N TYR A 7 21.70 -13.91 -1.65
CA TYR A 7 21.45 -13.38 -2.99
C TYR A 7 20.73 -12.03 -2.94
N VAL A 8 21.03 -11.19 -3.92
CA VAL A 8 20.26 -9.97 -4.22
C VAL A 8 19.94 -10.01 -5.71
N HIS A 9 18.68 -10.26 -6.01
CA HIS A 9 18.18 -10.38 -7.37
C HIS A 9 17.18 -9.26 -7.67
N GLY A 10 17.26 -8.68 -8.87
CA GLY A 10 16.29 -7.71 -9.36
C GLY A 10 16.50 -7.41 -10.84
N LEU A 11 15.80 -6.40 -11.35
CA LEU A 11 15.90 -5.90 -12.70
C LEU A 11 16.74 -4.62 -12.73
N VAL A 12 17.56 -4.46 -13.77
CA VAL A 12 18.36 -3.24 -13.95
C VAL A 12 17.45 -2.08 -14.39
N SER A 13 17.30 -1.08 -13.54
CA SER A 13 16.52 0.15 -13.80
C SER A 13 17.34 1.27 -14.40
N SER A 14 18.63 1.34 -14.09
CA SER A 14 19.58 2.28 -14.70
C SER A 14 20.92 1.60 -14.86
N PHE A 15 21.61 1.89 -15.97
CA PHE A 15 22.96 1.42 -16.23
C PHE A 15 23.75 2.54 -16.92
N SER A 16 24.85 2.95 -16.31
CA SER A 16 25.68 4.04 -16.82
C SER A 16 27.15 3.64 -16.84
N GLN A 17 27.81 3.99 -17.94
CA GLN A 17 29.26 3.97 -18.03
C GLN A 17 29.79 5.31 -17.51
N GLY A 18 30.70 5.25 -16.54
CA GLY A 18 31.47 6.38 -16.05
C GLY A 18 32.80 6.54 -16.78
N ASP A 19 33.79 7.12 -16.11
CA ASP A 19 35.09 7.40 -16.71
C ASP A 19 35.86 6.13 -17.10
N SER A 20 36.53 6.21 -18.24
CA SER A 20 37.54 5.25 -18.68
C SER A 20 38.93 5.76 -18.32
N GLY A 21 39.58 5.10 -17.37
CA GLY A 21 40.99 5.30 -17.06
C GLY A 21 41.92 4.45 -17.93
N PHE A 22 43.22 4.51 -17.65
CA PHE A 22 44.25 3.80 -18.43
C PHE A 22 44.09 2.27 -18.44
N SER A 23 43.49 1.70 -17.38
CA SER A 23 43.36 0.25 -17.20
C SER A 23 41.92 -0.24 -16.98
N ARG A 24 40.96 0.66 -16.71
CA ARG A 24 39.59 0.27 -16.31
C ARG A 24 38.56 1.31 -16.72
N THR A 25 37.36 0.82 -17.00
CA THR A 25 36.15 1.62 -17.18
C THR A 25 35.23 1.40 -15.99
N ARG A 26 34.70 2.48 -15.43
CA ARG A 26 33.74 2.41 -14.31
C ARG A 26 32.33 2.21 -14.84
N TYR A 27 31.55 1.33 -14.20
CA TYR A 27 30.13 1.15 -14.48
C TYR A 27 29.33 1.27 -13.19
N GLN A 28 28.11 1.77 -13.31
CA GLN A 28 27.13 1.83 -12.23
C GLN A 28 25.80 1.24 -12.72
N ALA A 29 25.22 0.37 -11.89
CA ALA A 29 23.92 -0.26 -12.15
C ALA A 29 22.99 -0.04 -10.95
N LEU A 30 21.76 0.37 -11.20
CA LEU A 30 20.67 0.35 -10.22
C LEU A 30 19.82 -0.90 -10.47
N VAL A 31 19.73 -1.77 -9.46
CA VAL A 31 18.95 -3.01 -9.51
C VAL A 31 17.77 -2.89 -8.55
N GLU A 32 16.55 -3.11 -9.05
CA GLU A 32 15.31 -2.95 -8.29
C GLU A 32 14.41 -4.18 -8.43
N PRO A 33 13.52 -4.46 -7.46
CA PRO A 33 12.53 -5.52 -7.61
C PRO A 33 11.58 -5.23 -8.79
N GLN A 34 10.98 -6.28 -9.35
CA GLN A 34 10.05 -6.15 -10.48
C GLN A 34 8.87 -5.23 -10.14
N LEU A 35 8.42 -5.22 -8.88
CA LEU A 35 7.37 -4.33 -8.39
C LEU A 35 7.70 -2.83 -8.62
N ALA A 36 8.98 -2.44 -8.61
CA ALA A 36 9.37 -1.04 -8.84
C ALA A 36 8.92 -0.54 -10.22
N ARG A 37 8.75 -1.42 -11.21
CA ARG A 37 8.23 -1.06 -12.55
C ARG A 37 6.78 -0.60 -12.53
N ALA A 38 6.01 -0.90 -11.48
CA ALA A 38 4.67 -0.37 -11.30
C ALA A 38 4.66 1.16 -11.12
N SER A 39 5.79 1.79 -10.77
CA SER A 39 5.92 3.26 -10.73
C SER A 39 5.92 3.92 -12.12
N LEU A 40 6.21 3.14 -13.17
CA LEU A 40 6.32 3.65 -14.54
C LEU A 40 4.97 3.69 -15.28
N ARG A 41 3.88 3.27 -14.63
CA ARG A 41 2.54 3.26 -15.18
C ARG A 41 1.57 3.94 -14.20
N SER A 42 0.72 4.80 -14.72
CA SER A 42 -0.43 5.36 -14.00
C SER A 42 -1.71 5.11 -14.80
N ASN A 43 -2.85 5.13 -14.12
CA ASN A 43 -4.13 4.85 -14.75
C ASN A 43 -5.32 5.49 -14.03
N TRP A 44 -6.47 5.47 -14.70
CA TRP A 44 -7.79 5.79 -14.15
C TRP A 44 -8.69 4.57 -14.31
N ARG A 45 -9.02 3.90 -13.21
CA ARG A 45 -9.71 2.60 -13.25
C ARG A 45 -10.67 2.42 -12.09
N ILE A 46 -11.69 1.61 -12.33
CA ILE A 46 -12.69 1.27 -11.34
C ILE A 46 -12.60 -0.23 -11.00
N PHE A 47 -12.57 -0.53 -9.70
CA PHE A 47 -12.74 -1.87 -9.15
C PHE A 47 -14.06 -1.93 -8.39
N GLN A 48 -14.91 -2.90 -8.71
CA GLN A 48 -16.23 -3.07 -8.10
C GLN A 48 -16.40 -4.47 -7.54
N GLN A 49 -17.06 -4.56 -6.39
CA GLN A 49 -17.39 -5.83 -5.74
C GLN A 49 -16.18 -6.74 -5.55
N LYS A 50 -15.06 -6.15 -5.12
CA LYS A 50 -13.80 -6.87 -4.87
C LYS A 50 -13.27 -6.56 -3.48
N THR A 51 -12.66 -7.56 -2.86
CA THR A 51 -11.83 -7.34 -1.67
C THR A 51 -10.50 -6.71 -2.10
N VAL A 52 -9.79 -6.05 -1.19
CA VAL A 52 -8.47 -5.50 -1.52
C VAL A 52 -7.48 -6.58 -1.96
N PRO A 53 -7.39 -7.77 -1.34
CA PRO A 53 -6.57 -8.86 -1.87
C PRO A 53 -6.82 -9.17 -3.34
N GLN A 54 -8.09 -9.24 -3.76
CA GLN A 54 -8.45 -9.46 -5.17
C GLN A 54 -8.03 -8.30 -6.06
N ILE A 55 -8.09 -7.05 -5.58
CA ILE A 55 -7.60 -5.88 -6.32
C ILE A 55 -6.06 -5.96 -6.47
N LEU A 56 -5.34 -6.30 -5.40
CA LEU A 56 -3.89 -6.47 -5.44
C LEU A 56 -3.48 -7.56 -6.44
N GLU A 57 -4.15 -8.72 -6.42
CA GLU A 57 -3.92 -9.81 -7.39
C GLU A 57 -4.13 -9.36 -8.84
N LEU A 58 -5.21 -8.65 -9.14
CA LEU A 58 -5.47 -8.10 -10.48
C LEU A 58 -4.38 -7.12 -10.90
N MET A 59 -3.88 -6.30 -9.97
CA MET A 59 -2.80 -5.37 -10.24
C MET A 59 -1.47 -6.09 -10.50
N PHE A 60 -1.16 -7.17 -9.76
CA PHE A 60 0.02 -8.00 -10.01
C PHE A 60 -0.03 -8.68 -11.37
N GLN A 61 -1.19 -9.21 -11.76
CA GLN A 61 -1.41 -9.76 -13.10
C GLN A 61 -1.24 -8.69 -14.18
N ALA A 62 -1.80 -7.49 -13.97
CA ALA A 62 -1.66 -6.38 -14.91
C ALA A 62 -0.22 -5.88 -15.03
N GLN A 63 0.60 -6.03 -13.99
CA GLN A 63 2.03 -5.73 -13.98
C GLN A 63 2.91 -6.92 -14.39
N ARG A 64 2.30 -8.08 -14.70
CA ARG A 64 2.97 -9.32 -15.07
C ARG A 64 4.01 -9.76 -14.03
N LEU A 65 3.72 -9.55 -12.75
CA LEU A 65 4.54 -10.08 -11.67
C LEU A 65 4.38 -11.60 -11.63
N SER A 66 5.47 -12.34 -11.83
CA SER A 66 5.45 -13.80 -11.97
C SER A 66 5.56 -14.53 -10.64
N ASN A 67 6.15 -13.91 -9.61
CA ASN A 67 6.45 -14.55 -8.33
C ASN A 67 5.95 -13.69 -7.16
N VAL A 68 4.69 -13.90 -6.78
CA VAL A 68 4.03 -13.18 -5.68
C VAL A 68 3.36 -14.19 -4.73
N SER A 69 3.57 -14.02 -3.43
CA SER A 69 2.85 -14.71 -2.37
C SER A 69 2.04 -13.68 -1.59
N LEU A 70 0.71 -13.75 -1.68
CA LEU A 70 -0.22 -12.90 -0.95
C LEU A 70 -0.94 -13.74 0.11
N VAL A 71 -0.71 -13.43 1.38
CA VAL A 71 -1.31 -14.14 2.52
C VAL A 71 -2.13 -13.18 3.36
N ALA A 72 -3.45 -13.27 3.25
CA ALA A 72 -4.38 -12.55 4.10
C ALA A 72 -4.79 -13.41 5.31
N CYS A 73 -4.36 -13.02 6.51
CA CYS A 73 -4.69 -13.68 7.77
C CYS A 73 -6.00 -13.15 8.39
N PHE A 74 -6.42 -11.93 8.01
CA PHE A 74 -7.65 -11.29 8.46
C PHE A 74 -8.74 -11.29 7.38
N ASP A 75 -9.99 -11.11 7.80
CA ASP A 75 -11.13 -11.03 6.88
C ASP A 75 -11.25 -9.63 6.25
N HIS A 76 -10.94 -9.53 4.95
CA HIS A 76 -11.04 -8.30 4.19
C HIS A 76 -12.38 -8.17 3.47
N GLN A 77 -13.12 -7.11 3.80
CA GLN A 77 -14.45 -6.91 3.26
C GLN A 77 -14.45 -6.50 1.79
N VAL A 78 -15.49 -6.91 1.08
CA VAL A 78 -15.76 -6.48 -0.29
C VAL A 78 -16.02 -4.98 -0.33
N ARG A 79 -15.28 -4.27 -1.20
CA ARG A 79 -15.52 -2.87 -1.54
C ARG A 79 -16.53 -2.81 -2.68
N GLU A 80 -17.61 -2.05 -2.47
CA GLU A 80 -18.62 -1.79 -3.52
C GLU A 80 -17.99 -1.04 -4.70
N PHE A 81 -17.10 -0.10 -4.41
CA PHE A 81 -16.46 0.80 -5.37
C PHE A 81 -15.08 1.23 -4.85
N CYS A 82 -14.06 1.14 -5.71
CA CYS A 82 -12.70 1.59 -5.42
C CYS A 82 -12.06 2.08 -6.72
N VAL A 83 -11.45 3.26 -6.70
CA VAL A 83 -10.93 3.95 -7.87
C VAL A 83 -9.42 4.16 -7.72
N GLN A 84 -8.68 3.84 -8.78
CA GLN A 84 -7.34 4.37 -9.02
C GLN A 84 -7.53 5.67 -9.81
N ALA A 85 -7.13 6.81 -9.25
CA ALA A 85 -7.40 8.12 -9.85
C ALA A 85 -6.09 8.86 -10.18
N GLY A 86 -5.46 8.49 -11.30
CA GLY A 86 -4.28 9.17 -11.85
C GLY A 86 -2.96 8.93 -11.12
N GLU A 87 -2.99 8.26 -9.97
CA GLU A 87 -1.80 7.80 -9.26
C GLU A 87 -1.10 6.63 -10.00
N THR A 88 0.19 6.42 -9.73
CA THR A 88 0.92 5.27 -10.30
C THR A 88 0.35 3.96 -9.77
N ASP A 89 0.55 2.87 -10.49
CA ASP A 89 0.11 1.55 -10.03
C ASP A 89 0.83 1.16 -8.72
N LEU A 90 2.08 1.59 -8.54
CA LEU A 90 2.82 1.38 -7.29
C LEU A 90 2.22 2.18 -6.12
N ASP A 91 1.86 3.44 -6.34
CA ASP A 91 1.22 4.27 -5.31
C ASP A 91 -0.16 3.72 -4.94
N PHE A 92 -0.94 3.30 -5.93
CA PHE A 92 -2.24 2.67 -5.72
C PHE A 92 -2.13 1.39 -4.88
N LEU A 93 -1.22 0.49 -5.25
CA LEU A 93 -0.93 -0.74 -4.51
C LEU A 93 -0.51 -0.43 -3.07
N SER A 94 0.45 0.47 -2.90
CA SER A 94 1.01 0.83 -1.59
C SER A 94 -0.03 1.49 -0.69
N ARG A 95 -0.86 2.37 -1.25
CA ARG A 95 -1.93 3.05 -0.53
C ARG A 95 -3.01 2.08 -0.06
N LEU A 96 -3.47 1.19 -0.95
CA LEU A 96 -4.48 0.18 -0.59
C LEU A 96 -3.92 -0.82 0.43
N ALA A 97 -2.68 -1.27 0.24
CA ALA A 97 -1.99 -2.15 1.17
C ALA A 97 -1.92 -1.50 2.56
N ALA A 98 -1.40 -0.26 2.65
CA ALA A 98 -1.27 0.44 3.93
C ALA A 98 -2.63 0.68 4.63
N GLU A 99 -3.69 1.00 3.88
CA GLU A 99 -5.04 1.22 4.43
C GLU A 99 -5.64 -0.06 5.04
N GLU A 100 -5.50 -1.20 4.36
CA GLU A 100 -5.96 -2.50 4.84
C GLU A 100 -4.98 -3.17 5.82
N GLY A 101 -3.78 -2.61 5.98
CA GLY A 101 -2.75 -3.11 6.87
C GLY A 101 -1.85 -4.19 6.27
N PHE A 102 -1.84 -4.36 4.95
CA PHE A 102 -0.84 -5.18 4.27
C PHE A 102 0.54 -4.51 4.33
N ILE A 103 1.54 -5.36 4.43
CA ILE A 103 2.96 -5.05 4.34
C ILE A 103 3.60 -6.03 3.36
N TYR A 104 4.79 -5.69 2.87
CA TYR A 104 5.49 -6.58 1.95
C TYR A 104 7.01 -6.56 2.13
N SER A 105 7.65 -7.65 1.74
CA SER A 105 9.11 -7.79 1.61
C SER A 105 9.45 -8.61 0.37
N PHE A 106 10.75 -8.83 0.15
CA PHE A 106 11.26 -9.64 -0.95
C PHE A 106 12.14 -10.76 -0.42
N GLU A 107 11.89 -11.98 -0.89
CA GLU A 107 12.80 -13.12 -0.73
C GLU A 107 13.60 -13.27 -2.02
N HIS A 108 14.94 -13.36 -1.91
CA HIS A 108 15.83 -13.44 -3.06
C HIS A 108 16.50 -14.81 -3.14
N SER A 109 16.54 -15.39 -4.33
CA SER A 109 17.28 -16.61 -4.66
C SER A 109 18.33 -16.32 -5.74
N ALA A 110 19.10 -17.34 -6.12
CA ALA A 110 20.07 -17.23 -7.22
C ALA A 110 19.40 -16.88 -8.56
N THR A 111 18.18 -17.38 -8.78
CA THR A 111 17.47 -17.32 -10.06
C THR A 111 16.35 -16.29 -10.11
N GLY A 112 15.98 -15.70 -8.97
CA GLY A 112 14.82 -14.81 -8.91
C GLY A 112 14.62 -14.11 -7.57
N HIS A 113 13.51 -13.39 -7.49
CA HIS A 113 13.01 -12.84 -6.24
C HIS A 113 11.50 -13.01 -6.18
N GLN A 114 10.97 -13.20 -4.98
CA GLN A 114 9.55 -13.34 -4.69
C GLN A 114 9.07 -12.15 -3.88
N LEU A 115 7.95 -11.54 -4.28
CA LEU A 115 7.25 -10.54 -3.49
C LEU A 115 6.36 -11.26 -2.46
N ILE A 116 6.61 -11.04 -1.17
CA ILE A 116 5.81 -11.59 -0.08
C ILE A 116 4.97 -10.47 0.50
N ILE A 117 3.65 -10.66 0.55
CA ILE A 117 2.69 -9.68 1.04
C ILE A 117 1.81 -10.34 2.09
N THR A 118 1.69 -9.70 3.25
CA THR A 118 0.82 -10.19 4.33
C THR A 118 0.24 -9.05 5.15
N ASP A 119 -0.90 -9.26 5.76
CA ASP A 119 -1.55 -8.35 6.71
C ASP A 119 -1.13 -8.63 8.17
N ARG A 120 -0.25 -9.63 8.40
CA ARG A 120 0.25 -9.99 9.73
C ARG A 120 1.78 -10.07 9.72
N LEU A 121 2.44 -9.07 10.33
CA LEU A 121 3.90 -9.00 10.36
C LEU A 121 4.51 -10.24 11.00
N LEU A 122 3.89 -10.73 12.07
CA LEU A 122 4.45 -11.81 12.87
C LEU A 122 4.66 -13.12 12.08
N GLU A 123 3.99 -13.30 10.94
CA GLU A 123 4.14 -14.46 10.05
C GLU A 123 5.36 -14.38 9.10
N MET A 124 6.04 -13.24 8.99
CA MET A 124 7.18 -13.08 8.07
C MET A 124 8.44 -13.88 8.46
N GLY A 125 8.43 -14.53 9.63
CA GLY A 125 9.45 -15.51 10.02
C GLY A 125 10.66 -14.95 10.78
N LEU A 126 11.67 -15.80 10.87
CA LEU A 126 12.90 -15.61 11.64
C LEU A 126 14.10 -15.60 10.69
N ILE A 127 15.22 -15.00 11.11
CA ILE A 127 16.48 -15.18 10.38
C ILE A 127 16.88 -16.67 10.39
N SER A 128 17.46 -17.20 9.32
CA SER A 128 17.96 -18.57 9.25
C SER A 128 19.50 -18.61 9.16
N ARG A 129 20.12 -19.73 9.55
CA ARG A 129 21.58 -19.95 9.45
C ARG A 129 22.09 -19.88 8.00
N SER A 130 21.25 -20.23 7.03
CA SER A 130 21.52 -20.05 5.61
C SER A 130 20.42 -19.18 5.02
N VAL A 131 20.79 -18.03 4.45
CA VAL A 131 19.86 -17.21 3.64
C VAL A 131 19.52 -17.93 2.31
N ILE A 132 20.05 -19.14 2.12
CA ILE A 132 19.81 -20.05 1.00
C ILE A 132 19.10 -21.29 1.56
N LYS A 133 17.90 -21.61 1.05
CA LYS A 133 17.21 -22.88 1.32
C LYS A 133 18.01 -24.01 0.66
N ALA A 134 18.20 -25.12 1.36
CA ALA A 134 18.99 -26.28 0.88
C ALA A 134 18.27 -27.10 -0.20
N GLU A 135 17.44 -26.46 -1.04
CA GLU A 135 16.68 -27.11 -2.12
C GLU A 135 17.30 -26.89 -3.51
N ASP A 136 18.38 -26.10 -3.62
CA ASP A 136 19.19 -26.07 -4.84
C ASP A 136 20.02 -27.37 -4.89
N ASP A 137 19.79 -28.19 -5.92
CA ASP A 137 20.31 -29.55 -6.22
C ASP A 137 21.84 -29.74 -6.21
N ASP A 138 22.56 -29.25 -5.20
CA ASP A 138 24.00 -29.49 -5.02
C ASP A 138 24.20 -30.50 -3.88
N GLU A 139 23.91 -31.76 -4.20
CA GLU A 139 24.14 -33.01 -3.44
C GLU A 139 25.65 -33.28 -3.24
N GLY A 140 26.38 -32.34 -2.65
CA GLY A 140 27.84 -32.40 -2.72
C GLY A 140 28.66 -31.75 -1.63
N PHE A 141 28.10 -31.14 -0.58
CA PHE A 141 28.89 -30.75 0.60
C PHE A 141 27.98 -30.53 1.81
N VAL A 142 27.87 -31.55 2.66
CA VAL A 142 27.48 -31.36 4.06
C VAL A 142 28.69 -30.69 4.72
N ASP A 143 28.59 -29.41 5.06
CA ASP A 143 29.56 -28.78 5.96
C ASP A 143 29.35 -29.43 7.34
N ASP A 144 30.06 -30.54 7.57
CA ASP A 144 30.28 -31.18 8.89
C ASP A 144 31.16 -30.27 9.78
N VAL A 145 30.75 -29.01 9.93
CA VAL A 145 31.13 -28.20 11.07
C VAL A 145 29.87 -27.99 11.88
N GLU A 146 29.45 -29.07 12.57
CA GLU A 146 28.66 -28.94 13.78
C GLU A 146 29.37 -27.94 14.70
N THR A 147 28.92 -26.70 14.73
CA THR A 147 29.05 -25.87 15.93
C THR A 147 27.84 -26.24 16.79
N PRO A 148 28.00 -27.09 17.83
CA PRO A 148 26.87 -27.77 18.44
C PRO A 148 25.89 -26.84 19.18
N ASP A 149 26.24 -25.57 19.43
CA ASP A 149 25.56 -24.74 20.43
C ASP A 149 25.10 -23.33 19.98
N ALA A 150 25.23 -22.94 18.70
CA ALA A 150 24.91 -21.57 18.29
C ALA A 150 23.45 -21.41 17.84
N ASP A 151 22.54 -20.90 18.68
CA ASP A 151 21.14 -20.63 18.32
C ASP A 151 21.04 -19.98 16.91
N PRO A 152 20.39 -20.64 15.92
CA PRO A 152 20.32 -20.16 14.54
C PRO A 152 19.72 -18.76 14.39
N ILE A 153 18.89 -18.35 15.35
CA ILE A 153 18.22 -17.04 15.36
C ILE A 153 18.90 -16.03 16.26
N ALA A 154 20.03 -16.39 16.89
CA ALA A 154 20.79 -15.46 17.72
C ALA A 154 21.70 -14.55 16.88
N VAL A 155 21.71 -13.28 17.26
CA VAL A 155 22.61 -12.26 16.74
C VAL A 155 23.43 -11.72 17.90
N LEU A 156 24.74 -11.83 17.79
CA LEU A 156 25.69 -11.40 18.81
C LEU A 156 25.79 -9.87 18.84
N TYR A 157 25.85 -9.27 20.03
CA TYR A 157 26.30 -7.90 20.20
C TYR A 157 27.73 -7.88 20.74
N GLN A 158 28.63 -7.22 20.01
CA GLN A 158 30.03 -7.08 20.41
C GLN A 158 30.54 -5.66 20.10
N PRO A 159 30.62 -4.77 21.11
CA PRO A 159 30.97 -3.36 20.90
C PRO A 159 32.47 -3.15 20.57
N ASN A 160 33.32 -4.12 20.92
CA ASN A 160 34.75 -4.05 20.68
C ASN A 160 35.09 -4.64 19.31
N GLY A 161 35.46 -3.81 18.34
CA GLY A 161 35.95 -4.22 17.02
C GLY A 161 37.42 -4.68 16.99
N GLY A 162 38.01 -5.00 18.15
CA GLY A 162 39.40 -5.44 18.25
C GLY A 162 39.53 -6.94 18.04
N GLY A 163 40.22 -7.36 16.98
CA GLY A 163 40.52 -8.76 16.66
C GLY A 163 39.84 -9.26 15.39
N ASP A 164 40.44 -10.27 14.75
CA ASP A 164 39.85 -11.00 13.62
C ASP A 164 38.71 -11.87 14.18
N GLN A 165 37.46 -11.41 14.03
CA GLN A 165 36.31 -12.06 14.64
C GLN A 165 35.79 -13.18 13.74
N ALA A 166 35.61 -14.37 14.32
CA ALA A 166 35.14 -15.54 13.60
C ALA A 166 33.63 -15.56 13.34
N LYS A 167 32.82 -14.69 14.00
CA LYS A 167 31.36 -14.68 13.91
C LYS A 167 30.83 -13.28 13.61
N PRO A 168 29.83 -13.13 12.72
CA PRO A 168 29.16 -11.86 12.51
C PRO A 168 28.45 -11.36 13.76
N ALA A 169 28.47 -10.04 14.00
CA ALA A 169 27.92 -9.39 15.17
C ALA A 169 27.41 -7.96 14.88
N LEU A 170 26.60 -7.44 15.80
CA LEU A 170 26.27 -6.03 15.89
C LEU A 170 27.31 -5.33 16.76
N HIS A 171 27.89 -4.25 16.25
CA HIS A 171 28.90 -3.45 16.95
C HIS A 171 28.31 -2.19 17.58
N ARG A 172 27.24 -1.64 16.99
CA ARG A 172 26.52 -0.50 17.55
C ARG A 172 25.06 -0.83 17.71
N PHE A 173 24.50 -0.38 18.85
CA PHE A 173 23.09 -0.54 19.17
C PHE A 173 22.59 0.74 19.83
N ARG A 174 21.76 1.50 19.13
CA ARG A 174 21.17 2.75 19.62
C ARG A 174 19.67 2.57 19.76
N TYR A 175 19.22 2.42 21.01
CA TYR A 175 17.81 2.37 21.34
C TYR A 175 17.19 3.77 21.43
N SER A 176 15.94 3.92 21.00
CA SER A 176 15.17 5.14 21.19
C SER A 176 13.68 4.86 21.35
N GLU A 177 13.04 5.64 22.22
CA GLU A 177 11.59 5.73 22.35
C GLU A 177 11.13 7.14 22.05
N GLN A 178 9.94 7.28 21.47
CA GLN A 178 9.40 8.55 21.05
C GLN A 178 7.91 8.65 21.41
N VAL A 179 7.49 9.82 21.88
CA VAL A 179 6.06 10.08 22.14
C VAL A 179 5.31 10.04 20.80
N ARG A 180 4.24 9.24 20.76
CA ARG A 180 3.35 9.11 19.60
C ARG A 180 1.88 9.22 20.01
N SER A 181 1.01 9.28 19.01
CA SER A 181 -0.45 9.22 19.23
C SER A 181 -0.77 8.02 20.13
N ALA A 182 -1.54 8.28 21.19
CA ALA A 182 -1.99 7.27 22.12
C ALA A 182 -3.35 6.69 21.72
N ARG A 183 -4.16 7.51 21.04
CA ARG A 183 -5.52 7.17 20.64
C ARG A 183 -5.82 7.68 19.24
N GLN A 184 -6.48 6.85 18.44
CA GLN A 184 -7.04 7.22 17.15
C GLN A 184 -8.57 7.12 17.26
N VAL A 185 -9.28 8.16 16.85
CA VAL A 185 -10.73 8.19 16.72
C VAL A 185 -11.11 8.56 15.29
N GLN A 186 -12.11 7.90 14.73
CA GLN A 186 -12.59 8.17 13.38
C GLN A 186 -14.10 8.15 13.35
N ARG A 187 -14.66 8.96 12.43
CA ARG A 187 -16.09 8.94 12.12
C ARG A 187 -16.32 8.89 10.62
N ASP A 188 -17.48 8.37 10.24
CA ASP A 188 -17.96 8.44 8.86
C ASP A 188 -19.49 8.61 8.86
N TYR A 189 -20.06 8.77 7.68
CA TYR A 189 -21.49 8.88 7.47
C TYR A 189 -21.96 7.84 6.45
N SER A 190 -23.05 7.13 6.80
CA SER A 190 -23.78 6.27 5.88
C SER A 190 -25.22 6.72 5.78
N PHE A 191 -25.68 7.02 4.57
CA PHE A 191 -27.08 7.40 4.34
C PHE A 191 -28.06 6.27 4.63
N LYS A 192 -27.60 5.01 4.66
CA LYS A 192 -28.42 3.85 5.05
C LYS A 192 -28.67 3.78 6.57
N HIS A 193 -27.79 4.38 7.36
CA HIS A 193 -27.89 4.44 8.83
C HIS A 193 -27.54 5.85 9.35
N PRO A 194 -28.32 6.89 9.01
CA PRO A 194 -27.93 8.29 9.20
C PRO A 194 -27.80 8.72 10.67
N ALA A 195 -28.52 8.05 11.58
CA ALA A 195 -28.43 8.31 13.02
C ALA A 195 -27.19 7.67 13.68
N TYR A 196 -26.59 6.67 13.04
CA TYR A 196 -25.42 6.00 13.57
C TYR A 196 -24.16 6.79 13.21
N ARG A 197 -23.40 7.21 14.23
CA ARG A 197 -22.21 8.08 14.06
C ARG A 197 -21.04 7.41 13.35
N GLN A 198 -21.07 6.08 13.20
CA GLN A 198 -19.96 5.28 12.66
C GLN A 198 -18.63 5.65 13.34
N GLU A 199 -18.67 5.85 14.66
CA GLU A 199 -17.49 6.23 15.44
C GLU A 199 -16.75 4.98 15.89
N HIS A 200 -15.44 4.93 15.62
CA HIS A 200 -14.55 3.93 16.16
C HIS A 200 -13.33 4.57 16.79
N ALA A 201 -12.81 3.92 17.82
CA ALA A 201 -11.62 4.34 18.53
C ALA A 201 -10.68 3.15 18.75
N ALA A 202 -9.38 3.40 18.62
CA ALA A 202 -8.32 2.48 19.02
C ALA A 202 -7.42 3.20 20.03
N THR A 203 -6.97 2.48 21.07
CA THR A 203 -6.06 2.99 22.10
C THR A 203 -4.84 2.09 22.17
N ALA A 204 -3.65 2.68 22.27
CA ALA A 204 -2.40 1.96 22.35
C ALA A 204 -2.20 1.33 23.75
N SER A 205 -1.47 0.22 23.80
CA SER A 205 -1.17 -0.50 25.05
C SER A 205 0.19 -0.12 25.66
N ASP A 206 1.14 0.29 24.82
CA ASP A 206 2.54 0.55 25.13
C ASP A 206 2.81 2.02 25.52
N LEU A 207 2.07 2.50 26.53
CA LEU A 207 2.03 3.91 26.94
C LEU A 207 2.83 4.24 28.22
N GLN A 208 3.69 3.33 28.69
CA GLN A 208 4.41 3.46 29.98
C GLN A 208 5.18 4.77 30.14
N HIS A 209 5.71 5.32 29.05
CA HIS A 209 6.55 6.52 29.04
C HIS A 209 5.85 7.74 28.40
N GLN A 210 4.52 7.73 28.24
CA GLN A 210 3.77 8.84 27.65
C GLN A 210 2.35 8.99 28.21
N SER A 211 1.75 10.16 28.01
CA SER A 211 0.33 10.37 28.34
C SER A 211 -0.59 9.57 27.40
N PRO A 212 -1.70 9.01 27.92
CA PRO A 212 -2.74 8.40 27.10
C PRO A 212 -3.64 9.44 26.39
N ALA A 213 -3.47 10.73 26.68
CA ALA A 213 -4.38 11.78 26.20
C ALA A 213 -4.12 12.27 24.76
N TYR A 214 -3.04 11.83 24.11
CA TYR A 214 -2.70 12.26 22.75
C TYR A 214 -3.60 11.57 21.71
N GLU A 215 -4.78 12.15 21.50
CA GLU A 215 -5.77 11.69 20.54
C GLU A 215 -5.60 12.36 19.16
N ARG A 216 -5.76 11.57 18.10
CA ARG A 216 -6.03 12.07 16.74
C ARG A 216 -7.46 11.71 16.34
N PHE A 217 -8.17 12.69 15.79
CA PHE A 217 -9.52 12.54 15.26
C PHE A 217 -9.51 12.77 13.74
N ASP A 218 -10.04 11.83 12.97
CA ASP A 218 -10.16 11.95 11.50
C ASP A 218 -11.61 11.79 10.99
N TYR A 219 -11.93 12.54 9.94
CA TYR A 219 -13.16 12.41 9.16
C TYR A 219 -12.86 12.73 7.67
N PRO A 220 -13.32 11.90 6.71
CA PRO A 220 -14.05 10.65 6.90
C PRO A 220 -13.13 9.46 7.22
N GLY A 221 -13.67 8.49 7.96
CA GLY A 221 -12.99 7.23 8.29
C GLY A 221 -12.86 6.24 7.11
N ARG A 222 -13.61 6.45 6.03
CA ARG A 222 -13.68 5.65 4.80
C ARG A 222 -14.23 4.23 4.99
N TYR A 223 -15.20 4.11 5.88
CA TYR A 223 -15.91 2.85 6.12
C TYR A 223 -17.39 3.15 6.37
N LYS A 224 -18.24 2.19 6.03
CA LYS A 224 -19.71 2.32 6.22
C LYS A 224 -20.27 1.25 7.16
N ARG A 225 -19.39 0.41 7.74
CA ARG A 225 -19.71 -0.72 8.62
C ARG A 225 -18.59 -0.94 9.64
N ASP A 226 -18.97 -1.36 10.84
CA ASP A 226 -18.06 -1.63 11.96
C ASP A 226 -16.95 -2.64 11.64
N VAL A 227 -17.28 -3.68 10.87
CA VAL A 227 -16.34 -4.75 10.48
C VAL A 227 -15.15 -4.22 9.69
N VAL A 228 -15.28 -3.07 9.01
CA VAL A 228 -14.18 -2.38 8.33
C VAL A 228 -13.59 -1.27 9.21
N GLY A 229 -14.45 -0.52 9.89
CA GLY A 229 -14.03 0.67 10.61
C GLY A 229 -13.16 0.39 11.84
N LYS A 230 -13.40 -0.71 12.55
CA LYS A 230 -12.55 -1.15 13.67
C LYS A 230 -11.12 -1.48 13.23
N PRO A 231 -10.88 -2.41 12.26
CA PRO A 231 -9.52 -2.71 11.81
C PRO A 231 -8.84 -1.50 11.16
N PHE A 232 -9.55 -0.67 10.37
CA PHE A 232 -8.96 0.56 9.81
C PHE A 232 -8.44 1.51 10.89
N THR A 233 -9.22 1.69 11.96
CA THR A 233 -8.83 2.55 13.09
C THR A 233 -7.64 1.98 13.84
N HIS A 234 -7.59 0.66 14.02
CA HIS A 234 -6.45 -0.01 14.62
C HIS A 234 -5.19 0.12 13.76
N ASN A 235 -5.27 -0.22 12.47
CA ASN A 235 -4.16 -0.12 11.52
C ASN A 235 -3.59 1.30 11.44
N ARG A 236 -4.45 2.32 11.41
CA ARG A 236 -4.05 3.73 11.42
C ARG A 236 -3.31 4.10 12.70
N LEU A 237 -3.76 3.64 13.87
CA LEU A 237 -3.03 3.87 15.12
C LEU A 237 -1.67 3.15 15.11
N THR A 238 -1.61 1.90 14.65
CA THR A 238 -0.35 1.15 14.55
C THR A 238 0.63 1.84 13.61
N ALA A 239 0.17 2.36 12.47
CA ALA A 239 0.99 3.15 11.55
C ALA A 239 1.50 4.46 12.17
N LEU A 240 0.69 5.14 12.99
CA LEU A 240 1.09 6.35 13.71
C LEU A 240 2.12 6.09 14.82
N ARG A 241 2.27 4.83 15.25
CA ARG A 241 3.17 4.38 16.31
C ARG A 241 4.29 3.47 15.80
N HIS A 242 4.44 3.33 14.48
CA HIS A 242 5.36 2.37 13.86
C HIS A 242 6.84 2.61 14.23
N ASP A 243 7.17 3.82 14.69
CA ASP A 243 8.49 4.28 15.12
C ASP A 243 8.53 4.72 16.60
N ALA A 244 7.52 4.35 17.39
CA ALA A 244 7.43 4.69 18.81
C ALA A 244 8.58 4.06 19.63
N ARG A 245 9.03 2.86 19.26
CA ARG A 245 10.16 2.14 19.85
C ARG A 245 11.00 1.52 18.76
N ILE A 246 12.21 2.03 18.57
CA ILE A 246 13.14 1.54 17.54
C ILE A 246 14.54 1.38 18.09
N ALA A 247 15.32 0.50 17.46
CA ALA A 247 16.77 0.45 17.63
C ALA A 247 17.46 0.62 16.28
N GLN A 248 18.43 1.54 16.21
CA GLN A 248 19.33 1.66 15.07
C GLN A 248 20.60 0.87 15.37
N VAL A 249 20.99 -0.03 14.48
CA VAL A 249 22.12 -0.93 14.68
C VAL A 249 23.10 -0.88 13.53
N GLU A 250 24.37 -1.11 13.85
CA GLU A 250 25.45 -1.27 12.87
C GLU A 250 26.21 -2.56 13.16
N GLY A 251 26.57 -3.32 12.13
CA GLY A 251 27.24 -4.62 12.26
C GLY A 251 27.68 -5.19 10.91
N ASP A 252 27.99 -6.48 10.90
CA ASP A 252 28.43 -7.24 9.72
C ASP A 252 27.59 -8.52 9.49
N ASP A 253 26.46 -8.69 10.20
CA ASP A 253 25.56 -9.82 10.03
C ASP A 253 24.64 -9.65 8.81
N VAL A 254 25.00 -10.31 7.71
CA VAL A 254 24.29 -10.29 6.43
C VAL A 254 22.90 -10.94 6.47
N ARG A 255 22.58 -11.71 7.52
CA ARG A 255 21.28 -12.38 7.68
C ARG A 255 20.13 -11.39 7.95
N LEU A 256 20.45 -10.18 8.43
CA LEU A 256 19.44 -9.14 8.70
C LEU A 256 18.73 -8.71 7.42
N GLN A 257 17.43 -8.98 7.37
CA GLN A 257 16.56 -8.69 6.21
C GLN A 257 15.21 -8.14 6.68
N PRO A 258 14.61 -7.17 5.96
CA PRO A 258 13.33 -6.59 6.35
C PRO A 258 12.24 -7.66 6.49
N GLY A 259 11.49 -7.61 7.58
CA GLY A 259 10.43 -8.57 7.93
C GLY A 259 10.90 -9.67 8.88
N LEU A 260 12.17 -10.10 8.81
CA LEU A 260 12.69 -11.19 9.63
C LEU A 260 13.02 -10.73 11.06
N SER A 261 12.89 -11.66 12.00
CA SER A 261 13.14 -11.43 13.43
C SER A 261 14.22 -12.35 14.01
N PHE A 262 14.82 -11.94 15.11
CA PHE A 262 15.97 -12.60 15.74
C PHE A 262 16.06 -12.30 17.23
N ASN A 263 16.89 -13.03 17.97
CA ASN A 263 17.19 -12.79 19.37
C ASN A 263 18.54 -12.09 19.50
N LEU A 264 18.59 -10.92 20.14
CA LEU A 264 19.86 -10.28 20.48
C LEU A 264 20.45 -10.95 21.72
N ILE A 265 21.75 -11.25 21.67
CA ILE A 265 22.50 -11.82 22.80
C ILE A 265 23.77 -11.01 23.11
N ASP A 266 24.28 -11.15 24.34
CA ASP A 266 25.50 -10.52 24.86
C ASP A 266 25.55 -8.99 24.82
N HIS A 267 24.39 -8.33 24.75
CA HIS A 267 24.30 -6.90 24.99
C HIS A 267 24.55 -6.59 26.49
N PRO A 268 25.43 -5.63 26.85
CA PRO A 268 25.73 -5.30 28.25
C PRO A 268 24.52 -4.85 29.08
N ARG A 269 23.51 -4.30 28.40
CA ARG A 269 22.21 -3.94 28.99
C ARG A 269 21.25 -5.12 28.79
N GLU A 270 20.90 -5.80 29.88
CA GLU A 270 20.23 -7.11 29.84
C GLU A 270 18.81 -7.07 29.23
N ASP A 271 18.07 -5.98 29.43
CA ASP A 271 16.73 -5.78 28.86
C ASP A 271 16.73 -5.61 27.33
N LEU A 272 17.89 -5.31 26.72
CA LEU A 272 18.04 -5.24 25.26
C LEU A 272 18.35 -6.61 24.62
N ASN A 273 18.74 -7.62 25.42
CA ASN A 273 18.85 -9.02 24.99
C ASN A 273 17.46 -9.63 24.80
N ALA A 274 16.75 -9.11 23.82
CA ALA A 274 15.35 -9.36 23.56
C ALA A 274 15.13 -9.81 22.11
N HIS A 275 13.88 -10.13 21.80
CA HIS A 275 13.47 -10.44 20.44
C HIS A 275 13.27 -9.15 19.65
N TRP A 276 13.97 -9.02 18.52
CA TRP A 276 13.96 -7.86 17.63
C TRP A 276 13.55 -8.26 16.22
N ARG A 277 13.01 -7.31 15.46
CA ARG A 277 12.62 -7.49 14.06
C ARG A 277 13.16 -6.37 13.19
N VAL A 278 13.73 -6.73 12.06
CA VAL A 278 14.29 -5.79 11.09
C VAL A 278 13.15 -5.19 10.26
N ILE A 279 13.04 -3.86 10.22
CA ILE A 279 12.07 -3.17 9.34
C ILE A 279 12.75 -2.50 8.14
N GLY A 280 14.05 -2.26 8.22
CA GLY A 280 14.84 -1.69 7.13
C GLY A 280 16.31 -1.98 7.34
N VAL A 281 17.03 -2.21 6.25
CA VAL A 281 18.46 -2.50 6.27
C VAL A 281 19.15 -1.87 5.06
N HIS A 282 20.35 -1.33 5.30
CA HIS A 282 21.28 -0.85 4.29
C HIS A 282 22.56 -1.66 4.40
N HIS A 283 23.04 -2.16 3.27
CA HIS A 283 24.28 -2.93 3.17
C HIS A 283 25.26 -2.18 2.28
N GLU A 284 26.48 -2.00 2.74
CA GLU A 284 27.59 -1.41 2.00
C GLU A 284 28.74 -2.41 1.95
N GLY A 285 29.21 -2.74 0.75
CA GLY A 285 30.37 -3.61 0.54
C GLY A 285 31.39 -2.95 -0.38
N CYS A 286 32.67 -3.07 -0.04
CA CYS A 286 33.76 -2.61 -0.89
C CYS A 286 34.79 -3.73 -1.02
N GLN A 287 35.13 -4.11 -2.25
CA GLN A 287 36.16 -5.09 -2.54
C GLN A 287 37.21 -4.47 -3.46
N PHE A 288 38.46 -4.51 -3.02
CA PHE A 288 39.59 -4.06 -3.81
C PHE A 288 40.19 -5.22 -4.59
N THR A 289 40.59 -4.97 -5.84
CA THR A 289 41.50 -5.87 -6.55
C THR A 289 42.93 -5.66 -6.05
N SER A 290 43.80 -6.67 -6.17
CA SER A 290 45.21 -6.62 -5.75
C SER A 290 45.97 -5.34 -6.17
N LEU A 291 45.79 -4.86 -7.41
CA LEU A 291 46.43 -3.63 -7.91
C LEU A 291 45.95 -2.31 -7.26
N GLN A 292 44.79 -2.30 -6.60
CA GLN A 292 44.26 -1.12 -5.89
C GLN A 292 44.67 -1.08 -4.42
N GLN A 293 45.09 -2.20 -3.82
CA GLN A 293 45.67 -2.21 -2.47
C GLN A 293 47.04 -1.50 -2.43
N GLU A 294 47.74 -1.43 -3.56
CA GLU A 294 49.06 -0.81 -3.69
C GLU A 294 49.02 0.67 -4.12
N ALA A 295 47.82 1.24 -4.34
CA ALA A 295 47.64 2.63 -4.77
C ALA A 295 47.68 3.61 -3.58
N VAL A 296 48.30 4.78 -3.78
CA VAL A 296 48.36 5.85 -2.76
C VAL A 296 46.95 6.35 -2.44
N GLY A 297 46.45 6.03 -1.23
CA GLY A 297 45.11 6.34 -0.74
C GLY A 297 44.21 5.14 -0.43
N ALA A 298 44.68 3.90 -0.63
CA ALA A 298 43.97 2.69 -0.25
C ALA A 298 44.19 2.34 1.24
N ASP A 299 43.57 3.10 2.14
CA ASP A 299 43.74 2.92 3.59
C ASP A 299 42.98 1.69 4.17
N GLN A 300 42.17 0.98 3.37
CA GLN A 300 41.33 -0.14 3.87
C GLN A 300 41.24 -1.30 2.86
N GLY A 301 41.23 -2.54 3.39
CA GLY A 301 41.00 -3.76 2.62
C GLY A 301 39.52 -3.98 2.27
N THR A 302 39.17 -5.19 1.81
CA THR A 302 37.78 -5.61 1.58
C THR A 302 36.97 -5.44 2.86
N ARG A 303 35.84 -4.71 2.79
CA ARG A 303 34.99 -4.41 3.94
C ARG A 303 33.51 -4.62 3.62
N TYR A 304 32.75 -4.98 4.65
CA TYR A 304 31.30 -5.05 4.64
C TYR A 304 30.76 -4.34 5.86
N LEU A 305 29.71 -3.55 5.69
CA LEU A 305 29.00 -2.85 6.74
C LEU A 305 27.50 -3.00 6.50
N GLN A 306 26.77 -3.21 7.58
CA GLN A 306 25.32 -3.26 7.61
C GLN A 306 24.81 -2.25 8.63
N GLN A 307 23.80 -1.47 8.23
CA GLN A 307 23.03 -0.59 9.12
C GLN A 307 21.56 -1.01 9.06
N ALA A 308 20.88 -1.19 10.19
CA ALA A 308 19.46 -1.56 10.21
C ALA A 308 18.66 -0.76 11.22
N THR A 309 17.36 -0.67 10.95
CA THR A 309 16.36 -0.24 11.91
C THR A 309 15.56 -1.44 12.38
N LEU A 310 15.49 -1.60 13.69
CA LEU A 310 14.81 -2.67 14.38
C LEU A 310 13.61 -2.15 15.17
N ILE A 311 12.62 -3.00 15.35
CA ILE A 311 11.49 -2.83 16.27
C ILE A 311 11.42 -4.02 17.22
N PRO A 312 10.71 -3.94 18.36
CA PRO A 312 10.44 -5.11 19.18
C PRO A 312 9.80 -6.24 18.35
N GLY A 313 10.30 -7.46 18.46
CA GLY A 313 9.95 -8.51 17.51
C GLY A 313 8.54 -9.11 17.66
N ARG A 314 7.86 -8.82 18.77
CA ARG A 314 6.53 -9.37 19.13
C ARG A 314 5.39 -8.35 18.97
N ILE A 315 5.64 -7.21 18.33
CA ILE A 315 4.60 -6.23 18.01
C ILE A 315 4.26 -6.26 16.53
N GLU A 316 3.03 -5.90 16.20
CA GLU A 316 2.66 -5.59 14.82
C GLU A 316 3.25 -4.24 14.41
N TRP A 317 3.45 -4.08 13.11
CA TRP A 317 3.96 -2.87 12.48
C TRP A 317 3.18 -2.63 11.21
N LYS A 318 2.83 -1.37 10.95
CA LYS A 318 2.14 -0.95 9.73
C LYS A 318 2.89 0.24 9.14
N PRO A 319 3.02 0.33 7.81
CA PRO A 319 3.66 1.46 7.16
C PRO A 319 2.86 2.74 7.38
N ALA A 320 3.53 3.87 7.27
CA ALA A 320 2.84 5.15 7.22
C ALA A 320 1.81 5.15 6.07
N LEU A 321 0.62 5.69 6.35
CA LEU A 321 -0.45 5.75 5.37
C LEU A 321 -0.13 6.78 4.29
N LEU A 322 -0.34 6.40 3.03
CA LEU A 322 -0.19 7.29 1.90
C LEU A 322 -1.44 8.16 1.71
N PRO A 323 -1.27 9.41 1.25
CA PRO A 323 -2.41 10.27 0.90
C PRO A 323 -3.22 9.62 -0.21
N LYS A 324 -4.55 9.77 -0.16
CA LYS A 324 -5.44 9.34 -1.24
C LYS A 324 -5.49 10.42 -2.30
N PRO A 325 -5.55 10.08 -3.60
CA PRO A 325 -5.80 11.08 -4.63
C PRO A 325 -7.11 11.81 -4.34
N HIS A 326 -7.07 13.12 -4.55
CA HIS A 326 -8.23 14.00 -4.45
C HIS A 326 -8.65 14.44 -5.84
N ILE A 327 -9.96 14.54 -6.05
CA ILE A 327 -10.52 15.11 -7.28
C ILE A 327 -10.89 16.57 -7.03
N ASP A 328 -10.20 17.49 -7.70
CA ASP A 328 -10.33 18.94 -7.46
C ASP A 328 -11.68 19.52 -7.89
N GLY A 329 -12.33 18.90 -8.89
CA GLY A 329 -13.53 19.47 -9.51
C GLY A 329 -14.54 18.41 -9.98
N PRO A 330 -15.72 18.85 -10.42
CA PRO A 330 -16.71 17.94 -10.95
C PRO A 330 -16.30 17.34 -12.29
N HIS A 331 -16.73 16.10 -12.52
CA HIS A 331 -16.59 15.43 -13.82
C HIS A 331 -17.96 15.27 -14.49
N MET A 332 -17.98 15.17 -15.82
CA MET A 332 -19.16 14.74 -16.56
C MET A 332 -19.22 13.21 -16.60
N ALA A 333 -20.42 12.65 -16.57
CA ALA A 333 -20.64 11.23 -16.79
C ALA A 333 -21.97 10.99 -17.51
N THR A 334 -22.09 9.84 -18.16
CA THR A 334 -23.30 9.43 -18.87
C THR A 334 -24.06 8.42 -18.02
N VAL A 335 -25.36 8.59 -17.83
CA VAL A 335 -26.20 7.62 -17.12
C VAL A 335 -26.33 6.35 -17.94
N VAL A 336 -26.12 5.19 -17.32
CA VAL A 336 -26.13 3.87 -17.98
C VAL A 336 -27.00 2.86 -17.23
N GLY A 337 -27.34 1.77 -17.90
CA GLY A 337 -28.14 0.68 -17.35
C GLY A 337 -28.28 -0.46 -18.36
N PRO A 338 -29.15 -1.45 -18.05
CA PRO A 338 -29.32 -2.64 -18.89
C PRO A 338 -29.83 -2.30 -20.31
N ALA A 339 -29.50 -3.18 -21.25
CA ALA A 339 -30.00 -3.07 -22.62
C ALA A 339 -31.54 -3.03 -22.64
N ASN A 340 -32.10 -2.20 -23.52
CA ASN A 340 -33.54 -2.00 -23.72
C ASN A 340 -34.29 -1.32 -22.56
N GLU A 341 -33.60 -0.83 -21.54
CA GLU A 341 -34.18 0.04 -20.52
C GLU A 341 -33.96 1.53 -20.82
N GLN A 342 -34.90 2.37 -20.38
CA GLN A 342 -34.76 3.84 -20.45
C GLN A 342 -34.45 4.46 -19.08
N ILE A 343 -34.83 3.78 -18.00
CA ILE A 343 -34.67 4.24 -16.62
C ILE A 343 -34.16 3.05 -15.82
N TYR A 344 -33.06 3.26 -15.09
CA TYR A 344 -32.49 2.23 -14.21
C TYR A 344 -32.07 2.88 -12.89
N CYS A 345 -32.87 2.64 -11.84
CA CYS A 345 -32.63 3.17 -10.51
C CYS A 345 -32.96 2.16 -9.42
N ASP A 346 -32.41 2.37 -8.23
CA ASP A 346 -32.70 1.57 -7.04
C ASP A 346 -33.76 2.21 -6.12
N GLU A 347 -34.00 1.62 -4.94
CA GLU A 347 -35.00 2.10 -3.98
C GLU A 347 -34.74 3.51 -3.42
N TRP A 348 -33.53 4.05 -3.62
CA TRP A 348 -33.12 5.38 -3.18
C TRP A 348 -33.11 6.40 -4.33
N GLY A 349 -33.51 6.01 -5.54
CA GLY A 349 -33.44 6.85 -6.74
C GLY A 349 -32.01 7.10 -7.20
N ARG A 350 -31.06 6.21 -6.84
CA ARG A 350 -29.68 6.23 -7.34
C ARG A 350 -29.65 5.69 -8.77
N VAL A 351 -28.71 6.15 -9.57
CA VAL A 351 -28.49 5.64 -10.94
C VAL A 351 -27.05 5.18 -11.09
N LYS A 352 -26.76 4.45 -12.17
CA LYS A 352 -25.39 4.11 -12.55
C LYS A 352 -24.91 5.03 -13.67
N VAL A 353 -23.61 5.26 -13.70
CA VAL A 353 -22.96 6.14 -14.68
C VAL A 353 -21.74 5.48 -15.32
N SER A 354 -21.39 5.92 -16.54
CA SER A 354 -20.12 5.63 -17.20
C SER A 354 -19.31 6.91 -17.24
N PHE A 355 -18.07 6.84 -16.78
CA PHE A 355 -17.14 7.96 -16.80
C PHE A 355 -16.37 8.00 -18.13
N PRO A 356 -16.16 9.18 -18.74
CA PRO A 356 -15.41 9.28 -20.01
C PRO A 356 -13.96 8.78 -19.94
N TRP A 357 -13.35 8.79 -18.75
CA TRP A 357 -12.00 8.30 -18.51
C TRP A 357 -11.93 6.79 -18.25
N ASP A 358 -13.06 6.12 -17.99
CA ASP A 358 -13.09 4.69 -17.72
C ASP A 358 -13.05 3.90 -19.02
N ARG A 359 -11.84 3.47 -19.38
CA ARG A 359 -11.54 2.74 -20.62
C ARG A 359 -12.05 1.30 -20.63
N ASP A 360 -12.30 0.73 -19.46
CA ASP A 360 -12.71 -0.67 -19.31
C ASP A 360 -14.25 -0.79 -19.23
N SER A 361 -14.96 0.35 -19.13
CA SER A 361 -16.42 0.43 -19.14
C SER A 361 -17.04 -0.14 -20.42
N GLN A 362 -18.10 -0.91 -20.25
CA GLN A 362 -18.95 -1.41 -21.35
C GLN A 362 -20.23 -0.57 -21.51
N GLU A 363 -20.26 0.61 -20.90
CA GLU A 363 -21.40 1.56 -20.92
C GLU A 363 -22.75 0.93 -20.54
N ASN A 364 -22.73 0.07 -19.51
CA ASN A 364 -23.89 -0.72 -19.10
C ASN A 364 -24.09 -0.71 -17.57
N GLU A 365 -24.98 -1.55 -17.04
CA GLU A 365 -25.28 -1.65 -15.61
C GLU A 365 -24.09 -2.10 -14.75
N PHE A 366 -22.94 -2.47 -15.33
CA PHE A 366 -21.73 -2.83 -14.60
C PHE A 366 -20.66 -1.74 -14.62
N SER A 367 -20.89 -0.58 -15.24
CA SER A 367 -19.89 0.49 -15.35
C SER A 367 -19.54 1.19 -14.04
N SER A 368 -20.46 1.26 -13.07
CA SER A 368 -20.18 1.88 -11.76
C SER A 368 -21.09 1.39 -10.64
N CYS A 369 -20.79 1.88 -9.43
CA CYS A 369 -21.66 1.73 -8.28
C CYS A 369 -22.95 2.57 -8.41
N TRP A 370 -23.85 2.40 -7.46
CA TRP A 370 -25.06 3.22 -7.38
C TRP A 370 -24.74 4.63 -6.87
N VAL A 371 -24.89 5.63 -7.74
CA VAL A 371 -24.59 7.03 -7.46
C VAL A 371 -25.85 7.78 -7.04
N ARG A 372 -25.79 8.46 -5.89
CA ARG A 372 -26.90 9.29 -5.39
C ARG A 372 -27.10 10.52 -6.27
N VAL A 373 -28.36 10.93 -6.41
CA VAL A 373 -28.76 12.09 -7.23
C VAL A 373 -29.30 13.18 -6.34
N SER A 374 -28.69 14.37 -6.39
CA SER A 374 -29.22 15.58 -5.78
C SER A 374 -30.59 15.91 -6.37
N GLN A 375 -31.54 16.26 -5.50
CA GLN A 375 -32.90 16.63 -5.88
C GLN A 375 -33.14 18.10 -5.55
N GLY A 376 -34.05 18.74 -6.29
CA GLY A 376 -34.41 20.14 -6.03
C GLY A 376 -35.02 20.37 -4.64
N TRP A 377 -35.65 19.34 -4.06
CA TRP A 377 -36.18 19.35 -2.70
C TRP A 377 -36.32 17.90 -2.19
N ALA A 378 -35.73 17.55 -1.05
CA ALA A 378 -35.83 16.20 -0.48
C ALA A 378 -36.17 16.24 1.02
N GLY A 379 -37.34 15.71 1.38
CA GLY A 379 -37.78 15.50 2.76
C GLY A 379 -38.13 14.02 3.02
N GLY A 380 -38.43 13.69 4.28
CA GLY A 380 -38.84 12.33 4.68
C GLY A 380 -40.18 11.94 4.05
N SER A 381 -40.14 11.28 2.89
CA SER A 381 -41.30 10.87 2.08
C SER A 381 -42.06 12.00 1.35
N TRP A 382 -41.42 13.15 1.12
CA TRP A 382 -41.99 14.27 0.35
C TRP A 382 -40.89 15.08 -0.36
N GLY A 383 -41.24 15.82 -1.41
CA GLY A 383 -40.29 16.65 -2.17
C GLY A 383 -40.38 16.46 -3.68
N ALA A 384 -39.31 16.84 -4.38
CA ALA A 384 -39.17 16.68 -5.82
C ALA A 384 -38.35 15.41 -6.14
N MET A 385 -38.75 14.69 -7.18
CA MET A 385 -38.01 13.54 -7.69
C MET A 385 -38.00 13.57 -9.21
N ALA A 386 -36.82 13.80 -9.79
CA ALA A 386 -36.57 13.59 -11.19
C ALA A 386 -35.43 12.59 -11.31
N ILE A 387 -35.66 11.39 -11.85
CA ILE A 387 -34.62 10.37 -12.00
C ILE A 387 -33.89 10.60 -13.32
N PRO A 388 -32.54 10.67 -13.36
CA PRO A 388 -31.79 10.72 -14.61
C PRO A 388 -32.07 9.47 -15.47
N ARG A 389 -32.31 9.66 -16.76
CA ARG A 389 -32.55 8.56 -17.71
C ARG A 389 -31.27 8.07 -18.34
N ILE A 390 -31.25 6.81 -18.79
CA ILE A 390 -30.13 6.23 -19.52
C ILE A 390 -29.81 7.10 -20.75
N GLY A 391 -28.52 7.34 -20.97
CA GLY A 391 -27.98 8.24 -21.97
C GLY A 391 -27.76 9.67 -21.45
N GLN A 392 -28.46 10.12 -20.40
CA GLN A 392 -28.37 11.52 -19.95
C GLN A 392 -27.01 11.91 -19.40
N GLU A 393 -26.56 13.13 -19.71
CA GLU A 393 -25.33 13.69 -19.14
C GLU A 393 -25.60 14.28 -17.75
N VAL A 394 -24.74 13.94 -16.79
CA VAL A 394 -24.83 14.35 -15.39
C VAL A 394 -23.49 14.89 -14.89
N ILE A 395 -23.57 15.81 -13.92
CA ILE A 395 -22.41 16.37 -13.23
C ILE A 395 -22.14 15.56 -11.96
N ILE A 396 -20.94 14.97 -11.87
CA ILE A 396 -20.46 14.18 -10.73
C ILE A 396 -19.55 15.03 -9.85
N HIS A 397 -19.96 15.25 -8.60
CA HIS A 397 -19.08 15.68 -7.52
C HIS A 397 -18.59 14.48 -6.71
N TYR A 398 -17.51 14.68 -5.97
CA TYR A 398 -16.90 13.69 -5.10
C TYR A 398 -16.98 14.16 -3.65
N VAL A 399 -17.65 13.40 -2.79
CA VAL A 399 -17.81 13.77 -1.37
C VAL A 399 -16.44 13.77 -0.71
N ASN A 400 -16.05 14.89 -0.09
CA ASN A 400 -14.70 15.11 0.46
C ASN A 400 -13.57 14.97 -0.57
N ALA A 401 -13.85 15.26 -1.86
CA ALA A 401 -12.93 15.05 -2.98
C ALA A 401 -12.47 13.59 -3.16
N ASP A 402 -13.17 12.62 -2.54
CA ASP A 402 -12.82 11.21 -2.58
C ASP A 402 -13.34 10.55 -3.86
N PRO A 403 -12.46 10.04 -4.76
CA PRO A 403 -12.88 9.41 -6.01
C PRO A 403 -13.81 8.19 -5.81
N ASP A 404 -13.79 7.57 -4.62
CA ASP A 404 -14.66 6.44 -4.30
C ASP A 404 -16.08 6.86 -3.87
N GLN A 405 -16.35 8.18 -3.74
CA GLN A 405 -17.62 8.71 -3.24
C GLN A 405 -18.29 9.67 -4.24
N PRO A 406 -18.67 9.19 -5.44
CA PRO A 406 -19.37 10.01 -6.43
C PRO A 406 -20.80 10.38 -5.97
N LEU A 407 -21.23 11.57 -6.37
CA LEU A 407 -22.56 12.13 -6.13
C LEU A 407 -22.98 12.98 -7.34
N ILE A 408 -24.15 12.73 -7.91
CA ILE A 408 -24.69 13.56 -8.98
C ILE A 408 -25.28 14.84 -8.38
N THR A 409 -24.78 16.01 -8.79
CA THR A 409 -25.22 17.32 -8.28
C THR A 409 -25.97 18.16 -9.30
N GLY A 410 -25.89 17.81 -10.59
CA GLY A 410 -26.50 18.58 -11.66
C GLY A 410 -26.63 17.80 -12.95
N ARG A 411 -27.19 18.47 -13.95
CA ARG A 411 -27.41 17.95 -15.31
C ARG A 411 -27.13 19.04 -16.32
N THR A 412 -26.74 18.62 -17.50
CA THR A 412 -26.43 19.49 -18.63
C THR A 412 -27.12 18.96 -19.87
N TYR A 413 -27.52 19.88 -20.76
CA TYR A 413 -27.86 19.53 -22.13
C TYR A 413 -26.56 19.45 -22.93
N CYS A 414 -26.48 18.52 -23.88
CA CYS A 414 -25.33 18.34 -24.76
C CYS A 414 -25.80 18.14 -26.22
N ALA A 415 -24.89 17.98 -27.16
CA ALA A 415 -25.22 18.03 -28.59
C ALA A 415 -26.26 16.97 -29.04
N ASN A 416 -26.31 15.82 -28.38
CA ASN A 416 -27.29 14.76 -28.65
C ASN A 416 -28.54 14.85 -27.75
N GLN A 417 -28.55 15.75 -26.77
CA GLN A 417 -29.65 15.99 -25.83
C GLN A 417 -29.91 17.47 -25.75
N LEU A 418 -30.70 17.94 -26.71
CA LEU A 418 -30.98 19.35 -26.87
C LEU A 418 -31.94 19.87 -25.79
N PRO A 419 -31.90 21.18 -25.49
CA PRO A 419 -32.91 21.82 -24.67
C PRO A 419 -34.34 21.56 -25.19
N PRO A 420 -35.38 21.64 -24.34
CA PRO A 420 -36.74 21.23 -24.70
C PRO A 420 -37.38 22.04 -25.83
N TYR A 421 -36.85 23.24 -26.07
CA TYR A 421 -37.24 24.17 -27.13
C TYR A 421 -35.99 24.75 -27.79
N GLU A 422 -36.11 25.11 -29.06
CA GLU A 422 -35.03 25.72 -29.84
C GLU A 422 -34.51 27.01 -29.17
N LEU A 423 -33.20 27.05 -28.90
CA LEU A 423 -32.49 28.22 -28.39
C LEU A 423 -31.49 28.71 -29.46
N PRO A 424 -31.28 30.04 -29.60
CA PRO A 424 -31.75 31.12 -28.73
C PRO A 424 -33.18 31.65 -29.02
N LYS A 425 -33.91 31.09 -29.98
CA LYS A 425 -35.25 31.55 -30.39
C LYS A 425 -36.25 31.68 -29.24
N HIS A 426 -36.25 30.74 -28.31
CA HIS A 426 -37.17 30.73 -27.15
C HIS A 426 -36.52 31.15 -25.82
N LYS A 427 -35.52 32.04 -25.84
CA LYS A 427 -34.73 32.46 -24.65
C LYS A 427 -35.51 33.05 -23.48
N THR A 428 -36.78 33.43 -23.66
CA THR A 428 -37.63 34.03 -22.61
C THR A 428 -38.48 33.00 -21.85
N ARG A 429 -38.41 31.71 -22.19
CA ARG A 429 -39.23 30.65 -21.58
C ARG A 429 -38.47 29.93 -20.47
N MET A 430 -39.14 29.72 -19.34
CA MET A 430 -38.78 28.74 -18.31
C MET A 430 -39.76 27.58 -18.41
N THR A 431 -39.26 26.34 -18.43
CA THR A 431 -40.09 25.16 -18.75
C THR A 431 -39.68 23.93 -17.97
N ILE A 432 -40.66 23.11 -17.60
CA ILE A 432 -40.48 21.72 -17.16
C ILE A 432 -41.26 20.86 -18.16
N LYS A 433 -40.57 19.93 -18.84
CA LYS A 433 -41.15 19.07 -19.88
C LYS A 433 -40.75 17.63 -19.61
N SER A 434 -41.73 16.75 -19.40
CA SER A 434 -41.53 15.31 -19.23
C SER A 434 -41.50 14.59 -20.57
N GLN A 435 -41.31 13.27 -20.55
CA GLN A 435 -41.42 12.38 -21.71
C GLN A 435 -42.05 11.07 -21.28
N THR A 436 -43.07 10.60 -21.98
CA THR A 436 -43.72 9.30 -21.69
C THR A 436 -42.70 8.16 -21.74
N HIS A 437 -42.70 7.29 -20.72
CA HIS A 437 -41.81 6.12 -20.68
C HIS A 437 -42.27 5.05 -21.67
N LYS A 438 -41.38 4.56 -22.53
CA LYS A 438 -41.66 3.52 -23.56
C LYS A 438 -42.93 3.82 -24.41
N GLY A 439 -43.20 5.09 -24.69
CA GLY A 439 -44.38 5.53 -25.44
C GLY A 439 -44.15 6.84 -26.21
N GLN A 440 -45.16 7.27 -26.96
CA GLN A 440 -45.14 8.55 -27.67
C GLN A 440 -45.86 9.62 -26.83
N GLY A 441 -45.18 10.73 -26.51
CA GLY A 441 -45.76 11.85 -25.74
C GLY A 441 -44.80 12.51 -24.75
N PHE A 442 -45.30 13.55 -24.08
CA PHE A 442 -44.60 14.28 -23.03
C PHE A 442 -45.24 14.04 -21.67
#